data_AF-A0A1G1LT87-F1
#
_entry.id   AF-A0A1G1LT87-F1
#
_cell.length_a   1.000
_cell.length_b   1.000
_cell.length_c   1.000
_cell.angle_alpha   90.00
_cell.angle_beta   90.00
_cell.angle_gamma   90.00
#
_symmetry.space_group_name_H-M   'P 1'
#
loop_
_entity.id
_entity.type
_entity.pdbx_description
1 polymer ?
#
loop_
_entity_poly.entity_id
_entity_poly.type
_entity_poly.pdbx_seq_one_letter_code
_entity_poly.pdbx_strand_id
1 'polypeptide(L)'
;MTKMKRFNNVLPAVFLFFISAVLFAATPEFQWGGPGYDPILRESKDYTSSRYTVRLHPSDKEAIDILVDAKETVREVGRMNLIAADKTTVSSETCWRSMRHASAPWACTFKRPDLRDLAGVGEIATLDKAERVILKDTVDFDALKNFMAGQ
;
A
#
# COMPACT_ATOMS: atom_id res chain seq x y z
N MET A 1 61.25 5.87 47.37
CA MET A 1 60.36 6.90 46.80
C MET A 1 60.26 6.67 45.30
N THR A 2 59.14 6.60 44.57
CA THR A 2 57.72 6.57 44.85
C THR A 2 57.07 6.13 43.52
N LYS A 3 56.20 5.11 43.57
CA LYS A 3 55.11 4.79 42.62
C LYS A 3 55.42 4.47 41.13
N MET A 4 55.40 3.16 40.83
CA MET A 4 54.60 2.66 39.69
C MET A 4 53.12 3.02 39.87
N LYS A 5 52.39 3.22 38.77
CA LYS A 5 50.94 3.04 38.49
C LYS A 5 50.59 3.97 37.30
N ARG A 6 49.80 3.65 36.28
CA ARG A 6 49.13 2.43 35.78
C ARG A 6 48.29 2.90 34.56
N PHE A 7 48.02 1.97 33.64
CA PHE A 7 46.81 1.85 32.81
C PHE A 7 46.61 2.67 31.53
N ASN A 8 46.38 1.87 30.48
CA ASN A 8 45.30 1.92 29.49
C ASN A 8 45.04 3.23 28.74
N ASN A 9 45.23 3.18 27.42
CA ASN A 9 44.08 3.17 26.51
C ASN A 9 44.50 2.61 25.15
N VAL A 10 44.58 1.27 25.08
CA VAL A 10 44.34 0.54 23.82
C VAL A 10 42.82 0.42 23.71
N LEU A 11 42.21 1.16 22.79
CA LEU A 11 41.28 0.64 21.78
C LEU A 11 40.67 1.83 20.99
N PRO A 12 40.72 1.80 19.65
CA PRO A 12 39.84 2.62 18.82
C PRO A 12 38.48 1.92 18.81
N ALA A 13 37.56 2.37 19.67
CA ALA A 13 36.14 2.09 19.48
C ALA A 13 35.60 3.33 18.74
N VAL A 14 35.48 3.36 17.41
CA VAL A 14 34.54 2.52 16.64
C VAL A 14 33.26 2.32 17.45
N PHE A 15 32.69 3.41 17.96
CA PHE A 15 31.41 3.39 18.66
C PHE A 15 30.78 4.76 18.49
N LEU A 16 30.21 5.01 17.32
CA LEU A 16 29.06 5.91 17.07
C LEU A 16 28.71 5.96 15.56
N PHE A 17 28.77 4.82 14.88
CA PHE A 17 28.19 4.64 13.53
C PHE A 17 26.99 3.68 13.55
N PHE A 18 26.30 3.58 14.69
CA PHE A 18 25.04 2.85 14.82
C PHE A 18 23.93 3.79 15.29
N ILE A 19 23.80 4.96 14.66
CA ILE A 19 22.49 5.58 14.57
C ILE A 19 21.84 4.95 13.34
N SER A 20 21.23 3.79 13.60
CA SER A 20 20.03 3.35 12.93
C SER A 20 20.06 3.46 11.40
N ALA A 21 20.83 2.56 10.77
CA ALA A 21 20.35 1.90 9.56
C ALA A 21 19.15 0.99 9.95
N VAL A 22 18.10 1.60 10.51
CA VAL A 22 16.75 1.09 10.30
C VAL A 22 16.54 1.39 8.82
N LEU A 23 17.04 0.45 8.02
CA LEU A 23 16.73 0.32 6.61
C LEU A 23 15.23 0.56 6.51
N PHE A 24 14.87 1.66 5.88
CA PHE A 24 13.52 1.91 5.38
C PHE A 24 13.26 0.83 4.34
N ALA A 25 13.04 -0.41 4.78
CA ALA A 25 12.46 -1.45 3.95
C ALA A 25 11.12 -0.87 3.51
N ALA A 26 11.05 -0.48 2.24
CA ALA A 26 9.81 0.00 1.66
C ALA A 26 8.77 -1.08 1.94
N THR A 27 7.65 -0.69 2.58
CA THR A 27 6.55 -1.62 2.76
C THR A 27 6.19 -2.12 1.36
N PRO A 28 6.26 -3.43 1.11
CA PRO A 28 5.97 -3.96 -0.22
C PRO A 28 4.53 -3.59 -0.57
N GLU A 29 4.31 -3.23 -1.83
CA GLU A 29 3.03 -2.74 -2.33
C GLU A 29 2.60 -3.55 -3.53
N PHE A 30 1.30 -3.83 -3.59
CA PHE A 30 0.68 -4.36 -4.79
C PHE A 30 0.08 -3.20 -5.58
N GLN A 31 0.56 -3.00 -6.80
CA GLN A 31 0.19 -1.86 -7.64
C GLN A 31 -0.35 -2.31 -9.01
N TRP A 32 -1.35 -1.61 -9.54
CA TRP A 32 -1.91 -1.90 -10.87
C TRP A 32 -2.50 -0.66 -11.59
N GLY A 33 -2.88 -0.85 -12.85
CA GLY A 33 -3.53 0.18 -13.71
C GLY A 33 -2.60 1.12 -14.48
N GLY A 34 -1.33 0.76 -14.70
CA GLY A 34 -0.37 1.47 -15.56
C GLY A 34 -0.30 0.93 -17.01
N PRO A 35 0.47 1.57 -17.93
CA PRO A 35 0.62 1.08 -19.31
C PRO A 35 1.21 -0.33 -19.32
N GLY A 36 0.45 -1.33 -19.76
CA GLY A 36 0.91 -2.72 -19.89
C GLY A 36 0.28 -3.76 -18.96
N TYR A 37 -0.74 -3.43 -18.15
CA TYR A 37 -1.68 -4.32 -17.41
C TYR A 37 -1.20 -5.64 -16.77
N ASP A 38 0.09 -5.88 -16.63
CA ASP A 38 0.61 -6.95 -15.79
C ASP A 38 0.64 -6.46 -14.32
N PRO A 39 0.09 -7.20 -13.36
CA PRO A 39 0.23 -6.87 -11.94
C PRO A 39 1.71 -6.95 -11.56
N ILE A 40 2.34 -5.81 -11.23
CA ILE A 40 3.75 -5.78 -10.84
C ILE A 40 3.82 -5.59 -9.33
N LEU A 41 4.32 -6.60 -8.63
CA LEU A 41 4.73 -6.49 -7.24
C LEU A 41 5.98 -5.58 -7.21
N ARG A 42 5.90 -4.42 -6.55
CA ARG A 42 7.03 -3.47 -6.45
C ARG A 42 7.39 -3.19 -4.99
N GLU A 43 8.67 -3.17 -4.69
CA GLU A 43 9.20 -2.55 -3.47
C GLU A 43 9.16 -1.02 -3.67
N SER A 44 8.28 -0.30 -2.97
CA SER A 44 7.84 1.04 -3.40
C SER A 44 8.84 2.16 -3.04
N LYS A 45 9.32 2.87 -4.08
CA LYS A 45 9.85 4.24 -3.97
C LYS A 45 9.31 5.19 -5.04
N ASP A 46 8.55 4.69 -6.03
CA ASP A 46 8.11 5.48 -7.17
C ASP A 46 6.61 5.24 -7.45
N TYR A 47 5.79 6.22 -7.06
CA TYR A 47 4.32 6.18 -7.16
C TYR A 47 3.79 6.67 -8.51
N THR A 48 4.66 7.09 -9.42
CA THR A 48 4.28 7.93 -10.57
C THR A 48 3.60 7.19 -11.73
N SER A 49 3.49 5.86 -11.67
CA SER A 49 3.09 5.01 -12.82
C SER A 49 1.87 4.10 -12.61
N SER A 50 1.33 3.99 -11.39
CA SER A 50 0.24 3.06 -11.04
C SER A 50 -1.03 3.83 -10.70
N ARG A 51 -2.23 3.32 -11.04
CA ARG A 51 -3.53 3.94 -10.70
C ARG A 51 -4.07 3.48 -9.36
N TYR A 52 -3.72 2.28 -8.93
CA TYR A 52 -4.15 1.69 -7.68
C TYR A 52 -2.97 1.08 -6.93
N THR A 53 -2.97 1.25 -5.61
CA THR A 53 -1.94 0.72 -4.71
C THR A 53 -2.60 0.13 -3.46
N VAL A 54 -2.36 -1.13 -3.14
CA VAL A 54 -2.82 -1.76 -1.90
C VAL A 54 -1.75 -1.64 -0.82
N ARG A 55 -2.22 -1.35 0.39
CA ARG A 55 -1.44 -1.40 1.62
C ARG A 55 -2.26 -1.98 2.77
N LEU A 56 -1.58 -2.52 3.77
CA LEU A 56 -2.20 -2.84 5.04
C LEU A 56 -2.52 -1.56 5.81
N HIS A 57 -3.70 -1.49 6.43
CA HIS A 57 -4.07 -0.35 7.23
C HIS A 57 -3.12 -0.26 8.45
N PRO A 58 -2.46 0.90 8.70
CA PRO A 58 -1.37 0.99 9.67
C PRO A 58 -1.75 0.62 11.11
N SER A 59 -3.01 0.83 11.48
CA SER A 59 -3.52 0.58 12.83
C SER A 59 -4.34 -0.71 12.97
N ASP A 60 -4.68 -1.37 11.87
CA ASP A 60 -5.58 -2.52 11.87
C ASP A 60 -5.15 -3.54 10.80
N LYS A 61 -4.67 -4.70 11.25
CA LYS A 61 -4.21 -5.77 10.35
C LYS A 61 -5.35 -6.49 9.62
N GLU A 62 -6.59 -6.25 10.04
CA GLU A 62 -7.79 -6.78 9.42
C GLU A 62 -8.39 -5.82 8.40
N ALA A 63 -7.86 -4.61 8.25
CA ALA A 63 -8.26 -3.67 7.22
C ALA A 63 -7.15 -3.49 6.17
N ILE A 64 -7.56 -3.33 4.91
CA ILE A 64 -6.67 -2.92 3.83
C ILE A 64 -7.11 -1.56 3.29
N ASP A 65 -6.13 -0.75 2.90
CA ASP A 65 -6.37 0.48 2.18
C ASP A 65 -5.97 0.28 0.72
N ILE A 66 -6.89 0.58 -0.18
CA ILE A 66 -6.60 0.72 -1.61
C ILE A 66 -6.54 2.22 -1.92
N LEU A 67 -5.34 2.69 -2.23
CA LEU A 67 -5.08 4.06 -2.66
C LEU A 67 -5.37 4.19 -4.15
N VAL A 68 -5.97 5.31 -4.55
CA VAL A 68 -6.26 5.65 -5.94
C VAL A 68 -5.38 6.82 -6.36
N ASP A 69 -4.40 6.54 -7.23
CA ASP A 69 -3.64 7.55 -7.95
C ASP A 69 -4.47 8.03 -9.13
N ALA A 70 -4.92 9.27 -9.02
CA ALA A 70 -5.60 9.95 -10.08
C ALA A 70 -4.88 11.26 -10.31
N LYS A 71 -4.03 11.26 -11.33
CA LYS A 71 -3.49 12.47 -11.93
C LYS A 71 -4.66 13.41 -12.30
N GLU A 72 -4.93 14.34 -11.41
CA GLU A 72 -5.72 15.57 -11.53
C GLU A 72 -7.23 15.49 -11.80
N THR A 73 -7.85 14.33 -12.09
CA THR A 73 -9.27 14.26 -12.48
C THR A 73 -10.26 13.84 -11.40
N VAL A 74 -9.83 13.22 -10.30
CA VAL A 74 -10.74 12.71 -9.27
C VAL A 74 -10.90 13.72 -8.13
N ARG A 75 -11.89 14.61 -8.27
CA ARG A 75 -12.20 15.63 -7.26
C ARG A 75 -12.76 15.04 -5.96
N GLU A 76 -13.49 13.94 -6.05
CA GLU A 76 -14.18 13.32 -4.92
C GLU A 76 -14.43 11.84 -5.17
N VAL A 77 -14.04 10.99 -4.22
CA VAL A 77 -14.37 9.56 -4.21
C VAL A 77 -15.40 9.31 -3.13
N GLY A 78 -16.55 8.75 -3.52
CA GLY A 78 -17.60 8.34 -2.60
C GLY A 78 -17.37 6.94 -2.06
N ARG A 79 -17.17 5.97 -2.97
CA ARG A 79 -16.89 4.56 -2.64
C ARG A 79 -16.00 3.90 -3.69
N MET A 80 -15.55 2.70 -3.37
CA MET A 80 -14.91 1.79 -4.31
C MET A 80 -15.55 0.41 -4.24
N ASN A 81 -15.77 -0.21 -5.39
CA ASN A 81 -16.29 -1.57 -5.50
C ASN A 81 -15.22 -2.49 -6.09
N LEU A 82 -15.08 -3.67 -5.51
CA LEU A 82 -14.34 -4.81 -6.03
C LEU A 82 -15.35 -5.85 -6.50
N ILE A 83 -15.28 -6.22 -7.76
CA ILE A 83 -16.28 -7.06 -8.44
C ILE A 83 -15.57 -8.29 -8.98
N ALA A 84 -15.76 -9.44 -8.34
CA ALA A 84 -15.17 -10.70 -8.79
C ALA A 84 -15.78 -11.21 -10.11
N ALA A 85 -15.14 -12.22 -10.70
CA ALA A 85 -15.56 -12.81 -11.97
C ALA A 85 -16.99 -13.38 -11.92
N ASP A 86 -17.38 -13.92 -10.76
CA ASP A 86 -18.72 -14.44 -10.46
C ASP A 86 -19.76 -13.35 -10.13
N LYS A 87 -19.37 -12.07 -10.23
CA LYS A 87 -20.16 -10.87 -9.89
C LYS A 87 -20.37 -10.63 -8.40
N THR A 88 -19.72 -11.40 -7.52
CA THR A 88 -19.64 -11.05 -6.10
C THR A 88 -19.00 -9.67 -5.97
N THR A 89 -19.69 -8.76 -5.27
CA THR A 89 -19.29 -7.36 -5.15
C THR A 89 -19.03 -7.01 -3.69
N VAL A 90 -17.84 -6.50 -3.41
CA VAL A 90 -17.47 -5.95 -2.10
C VAL A 90 -17.30 -4.45 -2.25
N SER A 91 -17.96 -3.68 -1.39
CA SER A 91 -17.85 -2.22 -1.36
C SER A 91 -16.94 -1.79 -0.21
N SER A 92 -16.16 -0.73 -0.43
CA SER A 92 -15.36 -0.10 0.62
C SER A 92 -16.25 0.44 1.73
N GLU A 93 -15.78 0.37 2.99
CA GLU A 93 -16.51 0.94 4.12
C GLU A 93 -16.47 2.46 4.11
N THR A 94 -15.28 3.02 3.88
CA THR A 94 -15.06 4.45 3.80
C THR A 94 -14.03 4.77 2.74
N CYS A 95 -14.20 5.91 2.07
CA CYS A 95 -13.15 6.52 1.25
C CYS A 95 -12.84 7.90 1.83
N TRP A 96 -11.55 8.20 2.01
CA TRP A 96 -11.08 9.43 2.62
C TRP A 96 -9.91 10.01 1.85
N ARG A 97 -9.74 11.33 1.98
CA ARG A 97 -8.67 12.04 1.28
C ARG A 97 -7.37 11.91 2.07
N SER A 98 -6.38 11.23 1.51
CA SER A 98 -5.04 11.12 2.06
C SER A 98 -4.15 12.30 1.64
N MET A 99 -3.77 13.12 2.62
CA MET A 99 -2.81 14.22 2.39
C MET A 99 -1.36 13.74 2.27
N ARG A 100 -1.08 12.46 2.55
CA ARG A 100 0.28 11.90 2.54
C ARG A 100 0.76 11.54 1.13
N HIS A 101 -0.14 11.51 0.15
CA HIS A 101 0.15 11.11 -1.22
C HIS A 101 -0.38 12.16 -2.19
N ALA A 102 0.50 13.07 -2.61
CA ALA A 102 0.14 14.13 -3.54
C ALA A 102 -0.37 13.59 -4.90
N SER A 103 0.12 12.40 -5.33
CA SER A 103 -0.33 11.74 -6.56
C SER A 103 -1.53 10.80 -6.36
N ALA A 104 -1.70 10.23 -5.16
CA ALA A 104 -2.81 9.33 -4.80
C ALA A 104 -3.63 9.85 -3.62
N PRO A 105 -4.43 10.91 -3.84
CA PRO A 105 -5.05 11.63 -2.74
C PRO A 105 -6.23 10.90 -2.11
N TRP A 106 -6.64 9.73 -2.59
CA TRP A 106 -7.79 8.99 -2.05
C TRP A 106 -7.39 7.60 -1.61
N ALA A 107 -7.86 7.19 -0.44
CA ALA A 107 -7.76 5.83 0.07
C ALA A 107 -9.16 5.32 0.39
N CYS A 108 -9.44 4.06 0.02
CA CYS A 108 -10.67 3.37 0.33
C CYS A 108 -10.37 2.12 1.13
N THR A 109 -11.03 1.98 2.28
CA THR A 109 -10.77 0.92 3.24
C THR A 109 -11.73 -0.26 3.03
N PHE A 110 -11.17 -1.47 3.08
CA PHE A 110 -11.91 -2.72 3.01
C PHE A 110 -11.56 -3.61 4.20
N LYS A 111 -12.51 -4.43 4.63
CA LYS A 111 -12.25 -5.52 5.57
C LYS A 111 -11.59 -6.68 4.84
N ARG A 112 -10.47 -7.15 5.37
CA ARG A 112 -9.70 -8.29 4.83
C ARG A 112 -10.55 -9.57 4.72
N PRO A 113 -11.45 -9.91 5.66
CA PRO A 113 -12.35 -11.05 5.50
C PRO A 113 -13.25 -10.97 4.25
N ASP A 114 -13.73 -9.78 3.89
CA ASP A 114 -14.65 -9.60 2.75
C ASP A 114 -13.96 -9.89 1.41
N LEU A 115 -12.63 -9.80 1.37
CA LEU A 115 -11.83 -10.07 0.17
C LEU A 115 -11.57 -11.56 -0.04
N ARG A 116 -11.84 -12.40 0.96
CA ARG A 116 -11.54 -13.84 0.91
C ARG A 116 -12.30 -14.54 -0.21
N ASP A 117 -13.53 -14.10 -0.45
CA ASP A 117 -14.44 -14.71 -1.41
C ASP A 117 -14.23 -14.18 -2.84
N LEU A 118 -13.43 -13.11 -3.01
CA LEU A 118 -13.07 -12.61 -4.33
C LEU A 118 -12.01 -13.52 -4.97
N ALA A 119 -12.26 -13.98 -6.18
CA ALA A 119 -11.37 -14.91 -6.89
C ALA A 119 -11.33 -14.61 -8.40
N GLY A 120 -10.22 -15.04 -9.02
CA GLY A 120 -9.96 -14.84 -10.44
C GLY A 120 -9.74 -13.39 -10.85
N VAL A 121 -9.85 -13.16 -12.15
CA VAL A 121 -9.72 -11.84 -12.76
C VAL A 121 -11.09 -11.17 -12.79
N GLY A 122 -11.22 -10.05 -12.08
CA GLY A 122 -12.44 -9.25 -12.03
C GLY A 122 -12.15 -7.77 -12.21
N GLU A 123 -12.97 -6.92 -11.60
CA GLU A 123 -12.97 -5.48 -11.84
C GLU A 123 -12.86 -4.70 -10.52
N ILE A 124 -12.17 -3.57 -10.57
CA ILE A 124 -12.24 -2.51 -9.56
C ILE A 124 -12.95 -1.31 -10.18
N ALA A 125 -13.85 -0.69 -9.44
CA ALA A 125 -14.55 0.52 -9.85
C ALA A 125 -14.52 1.56 -8.73
N THR A 126 -14.00 2.75 -9.03
CA THR A 126 -14.04 3.92 -8.15
C THR A 126 -15.23 4.78 -8.53
N LEU A 127 -16.08 5.12 -7.56
CA LEU A 127 -17.31 5.87 -7.78
C LEU A 127 -17.26 7.23 -7.07
N ASP A 128 -17.91 8.24 -7.65
CA ASP A 128 -18.14 9.52 -6.96
C ASP A 128 -19.30 9.40 -5.97
N LYS A 129 -19.59 10.48 -5.23
CA LYS A 129 -20.75 10.52 -4.29
C LYS A 129 -22.11 10.42 -4.98
N ALA A 130 -22.17 10.61 -6.29
CA ALA A 130 -23.37 10.46 -7.10
C ALA A 130 -23.47 9.07 -7.74
N GLU A 131 -22.64 8.11 -7.31
CA GLU A 131 -22.64 6.73 -7.79
C GLU A 131 -22.27 6.56 -9.26
N ARG A 132 -21.53 7.53 -9.81
CA ARG A 132 -21.00 7.44 -11.17
C ARG A 132 -19.60 6.86 -11.13
N VAL A 133 -19.33 5.92 -12.02
CA VAL A 133 -18.00 5.34 -12.20
C VAL A 133 -17.05 6.43 -12.72
N ILE A 134 -16.02 6.75 -11.94
CA ILE A 134 -14.98 7.72 -12.30
C ILE A 134 -13.76 7.01 -12.90
N LEU A 135 -13.40 5.87 -12.31
CA LEU A 135 -12.29 5.02 -12.74
C LEU A 135 -12.72 3.56 -12.66
N LYS A 136 -12.25 2.76 -13.61
CA LYS A 136 -12.49 1.33 -13.64
C LYS A 136 -11.28 0.62 -14.22
N ASP A 137 -10.93 -0.52 -13.66
CA ASP A 137 -9.81 -1.32 -14.12
C ASP A 137 -10.02 -2.81 -13.84
N THR A 138 -9.17 -3.65 -14.42
CA THR A 138 -9.12 -5.09 -14.16
C THR A 138 -8.20 -5.37 -12.97
N VAL A 139 -8.54 -6.36 -12.15
CA VAL A 139 -7.74 -6.78 -11.01
C VAL A 139 -7.71 -8.30 -10.92
N ASP A 140 -6.53 -8.85 -10.66
CA ASP A 140 -6.35 -10.26 -10.32
C ASP A 140 -6.45 -10.43 -8.80
N PHE A 141 -7.60 -10.95 -8.34
CA PHE A 141 -7.87 -11.13 -6.92
C PHE A 141 -7.03 -12.25 -6.30
N ASP A 142 -6.58 -13.23 -7.09
CA ASP A 142 -5.73 -14.30 -6.60
C ASP A 142 -4.31 -13.78 -6.35
N ALA A 143 -3.79 -12.95 -7.25
CA ALA A 143 -2.53 -12.23 -7.04
C ALA A 143 -2.60 -11.29 -5.82
N LEU A 144 -3.71 -10.55 -5.67
CA LEU A 144 -3.93 -9.66 -4.53
C LEU A 144 -3.94 -10.45 -3.20
N LYS A 145 -4.65 -11.57 -3.14
CA LYS A 145 -4.67 -12.44 -1.95
C LYS A 145 -3.30 -13.01 -1.62
N ASN A 146 -2.55 -13.45 -2.63
CA ASN A 146 -1.19 -13.95 -2.43
C ASN A 146 -0.27 -12.87 -1.86
N PHE A 147 -0.37 -11.63 -2.36
CA PHE A 147 0.33 -10.48 -1.78
C PHE A 147 -0.07 -10.26 -0.32
N MET A 148 -1.37 -10.23 -0.01
CA MET A 148 -1.85 -10.04 1.36
C MET A 148 -1.41 -11.17 2.29
N ALA A 149 -1.35 -12.42 1.83
CA ALA A 149 -0.92 -13.57 2.64
C ALA A 149 0.59 -13.57 2.95
N GLY A 150 1.40 -12.91 2.11
CA GLY A 150 2.83 -12.74 2.32
C GLY A 150 3.21 -11.57 3.24
N GLN A 151 2.22 -10.82 3.75
CA GLN A 151 2.37 -9.69 4.69
C GLN A 151 1.73 -10.03 6.05
#